data_AF-A0A3M1SMC2-F1
#
_entry.id   AF-A0A3M1SMC2-F1
#
_cell.length_a   1.000
_cell.length_b   1.000
_cell.length_c   1.000
_cell.angle_alpha   90.00
_cell.angle_beta   90.00
_cell.angle_gamma   90.00
#
_symmetry.space_group_name_H-M   'P 1'
#
loop_
_entity.id
_entity.type
_entity.pdbx_description
1 polymer ?
#
loop_
_entity_poly.entity_id
_entity_poly.type
_entity_poly.pdbx_seq_one_letter_code
_entity_poly.pdbx_strand_id
1 'polypeptide(L)'
;PEEEKLPLIIPVVVYHGRTPQLFFRPSELINIPSDELRVYVPDYQAEFYDFSPRSELKIKGEIILQLILSCLRAKNEPEVIEHVASIISLLAKLDHTAPAIEWVKVIFRYILDVMDISAEELYNLTTSLPEPTKEVTMSLAEKIRLKGIEEGFEKGKTKGLMEGKVRVLRRLLSKRFGLDILPSDIEIRLQNATEEELDIYAERILEAKTLDEVFGEINA
;
A
#
# COMPACT_ATOMS: atom_id res chain seq x y z
N PRO A 1 -46.78 14.60 22.06
CA PRO A 1 -46.04 14.22 20.84
C PRO A 1 -44.89 15.21 20.63
N GLU A 2 -43.78 14.95 21.32
CA GLU A 2 -42.48 15.58 21.08
C GLU A 2 -41.80 14.70 20.01
N GLU A 3 -41.34 15.13 18.83
CA GLU A 3 -41.04 16.44 18.25
C GLU A 3 -41.49 16.46 16.76
N GLU A 4 -42.04 17.59 16.26
CA GLU A 4 -42.46 17.76 14.85
C GLU A 4 -41.33 18.25 13.90
N LYS A 5 -40.07 18.31 14.37
CA LYS A 5 -38.96 18.88 13.59
C LYS A 5 -37.85 17.87 13.36
N LEU A 6 -37.32 17.88 12.13
CA LEU A 6 -36.15 17.08 11.76
C LEU A 6 -34.87 17.61 12.44
N PRO A 7 -33.89 16.74 12.75
CA PRO A 7 -32.63 17.16 13.34
C PRO A 7 -31.79 18.01 12.36
N LEU A 8 -31.00 18.92 12.90
CA LEU A 8 -30.04 19.74 12.13
C LEU A 8 -28.96 18.85 11.51
N ILE A 9 -28.70 19.04 10.22
CA ILE A 9 -27.60 18.39 9.49
C ILE A 9 -26.51 19.43 9.21
N ILE A 10 -25.28 19.15 9.67
CA ILE A 10 -24.09 19.95 9.36
C ILE A 10 -23.17 19.11 8.47
N PRO A 11 -23.02 19.46 7.18
CA PRO A 11 -22.11 18.76 6.29
C PRO A 11 -20.68 19.21 6.59
N VAL A 12 -19.78 18.25 6.81
CA VAL A 12 -18.35 18.53 7.04
C VAL A 12 -17.54 17.84 5.94
N VAL A 13 -16.67 18.60 5.29
CA VAL A 13 -15.73 18.11 4.28
C VAL A 13 -14.31 18.26 4.82
N VAL A 14 -13.62 17.13 4.94
CA VAL A 14 -12.22 17.06 5.35
C VAL A 14 -11.39 16.76 4.11
N TYR A 15 -10.72 17.77 3.57
CA TYR A 15 -9.84 17.62 2.41
C TYR A 15 -8.41 17.31 2.87
N HIS A 16 -7.76 16.30 2.26
CA HIS A 16 -6.40 15.90 2.61
C HIS A 16 -5.55 15.59 1.37
N GLY A 17 -5.78 16.31 0.27
CA GLY A 17 -4.97 16.17 -0.95
C GLY A 17 -3.61 16.86 -0.85
N ARG A 18 -2.79 16.71 -1.90
CA ARG A 18 -1.41 17.26 -1.94
C ARG A 18 -1.36 18.78 -2.02
N THR A 19 -2.29 19.38 -2.76
CA THR A 19 -2.33 20.83 -3.00
C THR A 19 -3.49 21.43 -2.25
N PRO A 20 -3.33 22.62 -1.64
CA PRO A 20 -4.44 23.31 -1.00
C PRO A 20 -5.62 23.49 -1.94
N GLN A 21 -6.82 23.41 -1.40
CA GLN A 21 -8.03 23.70 -2.14
C GLN A 21 -8.85 24.78 -1.46
N LEU A 22 -9.44 25.65 -2.29
CA LEU A 22 -10.44 26.60 -1.84
C LEU A 22 -11.75 25.86 -1.62
N PHE A 23 -12.53 26.34 -0.66
CA PHE A 23 -13.87 25.83 -0.41
C PHE A 23 -14.72 25.88 -1.68
N PHE A 24 -15.46 24.80 -1.93
CA PHE A 24 -16.51 24.72 -2.94
C PHE A 24 -17.78 24.19 -2.32
N ARG A 25 -18.92 24.66 -2.83
CA ARG A 25 -20.21 24.03 -2.50
C ARG A 25 -20.28 22.67 -3.19
N PRO A 26 -20.95 21.67 -2.59
CA PRO A 26 -21.16 20.38 -3.26
C PRO A 26 -21.78 20.54 -4.67
N SER A 27 -22.65 21.53 -4.85
CA SER A 27 -23.25 21.89 -6.14
C SER A 27 -22.26 22.38 -7.20
N GLU A 28 -21.12 22.96 -6.79
CA GLU A 28 -20.06 23.40 -7.71
C GLU A 28 -19.17 22.24 -8.20
N LEU A 29 -19.19 21.10 -7.48
CA LEU A 29 -18.44 19.90 -7.85
C LEU A 29 -19.23 18.95 -8.76
N ILE A 30 -20.54 19.07 -8.80
CA ILE A 30 -21.41 18.15 -9.53
C ILE A 30 -21.65 18.69 -10.93
N ASN A 31 -21.26 17.91 -11.94
CA ASN A 31 -21.64 18.22 -13.31
C ASN A 31 -23.13 17.86 -13.52
N ILE A 32 -24.00 18.87 -13.50
CA ILE A 32 -25.46 18.68 -13.59
C ILE A 32 -25.88 18.55 -15.07
N PRO A 33 -26.42 17.40 -15.51
CA PRO A 33 -26.74 17.17 -16.93
C PRO A 33 -27.85 18.07 -17.49
N SER A 34 -28.79 18.53 -16.64
CA SER A 34 -29.87 19.46 -17.00
C SER A 34 -30.36 20.22 -15.75
N ASP A 35 -30.91 21.43 -15.93
CA ASP A 35 -31.33 22.27 -14.80
C ASP A 35 -32.46 21.65 -13.94
N GLU A 36 -33.27 20.77 -14.52
CA GLU A 36 -34.33 20.02 -13.83
C GLU A 36 -33.78 19.14 -12.70
N LEU A 37 -32.54 18.67 -12.82
CA LEU A 37 -31.90 17.80 -11.84
C LEU A 37 -31.30 18.56 -10.66
N ARG A 38 -31.28 19.90 -10.68
CA ARG A 38 -30.76 20.74 -9.57
C ARG A 38 -31.49 20.48 -8.25
N VAL A 39 -32.76 20.09 -8.29
CA VAL A 39 -33.56 19.80 -7.08
C VAL A 39 -33.01 18.62 -6.27
N TYR A 40 -32.19 17.77 -6.87
CA TYR A 40 -31.55 16.63 -6.20
C TYR A 40 -30.12 16.94 -5.73
N VAL A 41 -29.59 18.11 -6.07
CA VAL A 41 -28.25 18.53 -5.68
C VAL A 41 -28.32 19.24 -4.32
N PRO A 42 -27.52 18.84 -3.33
CA PRO A 42 -27.55 19.50 -2.04
C PRO A 42 -27.10 20.96 -2.11
N ASP A 43 -27.93 21.88 -1.63
CA ASP A 43 -27.65 23.33 -1.58
C ASP A 43 -27.31 23.84 -0.16
N TYR A 44 -26.92 22.92 0.74
CA TYR A 44 -26.42 23.32 2.06
C TYR A 44 -25.00 23.86 1.98
N GLN A 45 -24.68 24.82 2.86
CA GLN A 45 -23.30 25.22 3.11
C GLN A 45 -22.59 24.12 3.92
N ALA A 46 -21.45 23.66 3.43
CA ALA A 46 -20.60 22.72 4.14
C ALA A 46 -19.51 23.45 4.92
N GLU A 47 -19.13 22.91 6.08
CA GLU A 47 -17.90 23.26 6.77
C GLU A 47 -16.74 22.54 6.09
N PHE A 48 -15.72 23.28 5.66
CA PHE A 48 -14.60 22.72 4.90
C PHE A 48 -13.28 22.93 5.63
N TYR A 49 -12.56 21.82 5.81
CA TYR A 49 -11.29 21.79 6.50
C TYR A 49 -10.22 21.22 5.57
N ASP A 50 -9.28 22.08 5.17
CA ASP A 50 -8.12 21.70 4.39
C ASP A 50 -7.00 21.20 5.31
N PHE A 51 -6.66 19.93 5.20
CA PHE A 51 -5.54 19.28 5.87
C PHE A 51 -4.42 18.87 4.90
N SER A 52 -4.34 19.49 3.72
CA SER A 52 -3.16 19.40 2.86
C SER A 52 -1.90 19.89 3.60
N PRO A 53 -0.69 19.47 3.18
CA PRO A 53 0.53 19.80 3.92
C PRO A 53 0.81 21.28 4.10
N ARG A 54 0.42 22.11 3.11
CA ARG A 54 0.63 23.56 3.13
C ARG A 54 -0.50 24.34 3.80
N SER A 55 -1.49 23.66 4.36
CA SER A 55 -2.58 24.31 5.08
C SER A 55 -2.09 24.88 6.41
N GLU A 56 -2.47 26.13 6.69
CA GLU A 56 -2.24 26.77 8.01
C GLU A 56 -3.22 26.28 9.08
N LEU A 57 -4.21 25.45 8.69
CA LEU A 57 -5.23 24.97 9.61
C LEU A 57 -4.62 24.03 10.64
N LYS A 58 -4.75 24.42 11.92
CA LYS A 58 -4.34 23.60 13.05
C LYS A 58 -5.34 22.47 13.26
N ILE A 59 -4.83 21.25 13.33
CA ILE A 59 -5.61 20.08 13.73
C ILE A 59 -5.98 20.23 15.21
N LYS A 60 -7.27 20.13 15.53
CA LYS A 60 -7.84 20.27 16.87
C LYS A 60 -8.81 19.12 17.16
N GLY A 61 -9.22 18.96 18.41
CA GLY A 61 -10.19 17.95 18.86
C GLY A 61 -9.54 16.86 19.70
N GLU A 62 -10.23 15.73 19.83
CA GLU A 62 -9.73 14.57 20.57
C GLU A 62 -8.45 14.00 19.96
N ILE A 63 -7.60 13.42 20.80
CA ILE A 63 -6.26 12.95 20.43
C ILE A 63 -6.25 11.94 19.27
N ILE A 64 -7.24 11.03 19.22
CA ILE A 64 -7.38 10.05 18.13
C ILE A 64 -7.68 10.73 16.80
N LEU A 65 -8.55 11.75 16.80
CA LEU A 65 -8.85 12.52 15.61
C LEU A 65 -7.58 13.26 15.13
N GLN A 66 -6.83 13.85 16.06
CA GLN A 66 -5.57 14.51 15.74
C GLN A 66 -4.56 13.54 15.10
N LEU A 67 -4.42 12.33 15.64
CA LEU A 67 -3.57 11.29 15.09
C LEU A 67 -3.96 10.92 13.65
N ILE A 68 -5.25 10.61 13.43
CA ILE A 68 -5.76 10.22 12.10
C ILE A 68 -5.52 11.32 11.08
N LEU A 69 -5.90 12.56 11.39
CA LEU A 69 -5.73 13.70 10.48
C LEU A 69 -4.25 14.02 10.22
N SER A 70 -3.37 13.83 11.23
CA SER A 70 -1.93 14.00 11.06
C SER A 70 -1.36 12.96 10.10
N CYS A 71 -1.77 11.70 10.23
CA CYS A 71 -1.40 10.63 9.29
C CYS A 71 -1.85 10.92 7.85
N LEU A 72 -3.11 11.35 7.68
CA LEU A 72 -3.66 11.67 6.36
C LEU A 72 -2.95 12.86 5.70
N ARG A 73 -2.58 13.87 6.48
CA ARG A 73 -1.75 15.00 6.01
C ARG A 73 -0.35 14.53 5.61
N ALA A 74 0.31 13.79 6.49
CA ALA A 74 1.68 13.30 6.31
C ALA A 74 1.86 12.45 5.06
N LYS A 75 0.82 11.69 4.65
CA LYS A 75 0.80 10.88 3.42
C LYS A 75 1.26 11.62 2.16
N ASN A 76 0.99 12.93 2.10
CA ASN A 76 1.27 13.73 0.92
C ASN A 76 2.74 14.19 0.84
N GLU A 77 3.50 14.05 1.93
CA GLU A 77 4.93 14.34 2.06
C GLU A 77 5.59 13.24 2.91
N PRO A 78 5.58 11.97 2.43
CA PRO A 78 6.03 10.81 3.20
C PRO A 78 7.50 10.86 3.64
N GLU A 79 8.33 11.65 2.95
CA GLU A 79 9.76 11.86 3.21
C GLU A 79 10.05 12.85 4.35
N VAL A 80 9.04 13.59 4.82
CA VAL A 80 9.21 14.65 5.83
C VAL A 80 9.12 14.06 7.24
N ILE A 81 10.28 13.91 7.89
CA ILE A 81 10.42 13.26 9.20
C ILE A 81 9.67 14.00 10.33
N GLU A 82 9.51 15.31 10.22
CA GLU A 82 8.79 16.13 11.21
C GLU A 82 7.33 15.70 11.36
N HIS A 83 6.71 15.19 10.30
CA HIS A 83 5.35 14.63 10.37
C HIS A 83 5.32 13.41 11.29
N VAL A 84 6.31 12.51 11.15
CA VAL A 84 6.43 11.33 12.02
C VAL A 84 6.69 11.75 13.46
N ALA A 85 7.62 12.69 13.69
CA ALA A 85 7.91 13.21 15.03
C ALA A 85 6.67 13.80 15.71
N SER A 86 5.83 14.53 14.97
CA SER A 86 4.56 15.08 15.46
C SER A 86 3.57 13.96 15.84
N ILE A 87 3.42 12.93 14.99
CA ILE A 87 2.56 11.78 15.27
C ILE A 87 3.04 11.01 16.50
N ILE A 88 4.34 10.73 16.62
CA ILE A 88 4.94 10.07 17.80
C ILE A 88 4.69 10.91 19.06
N SER A 89 4.82 12.22 18.98
CA SER A 89 4.52 13.14 20.09
C SER A 89 3.05 13.13 20.52
N LEU A 90 2.13 12.85 19.59
CA LEU A 90 0.72 12.62 19.90
C LEU A 90 0.50 11.23 20.51
N LEU A 91 1.14 10.17 20.00
CA LEU A 91 1.04 8.83 20.58
C LEU A 91 1.51 8.79 22.04
N ALA A 92 2.55 9.57 22.38
CA ALA A 92 3.04 9.70 23.76
C ALA A 92 2.01 10.26 24.74
N LYS A 93 0.96 10.94 24.26
CA LYS A 93 -0.10 11.55 25.07
C LYS A 93 -1.33 10.66 25.22
N LEU A 94 -1.40 9.53 24.52
CA LEU A 94 -2.47 8.55 24.72
C LEU A 94 -2.35 7.94 26.11
N ASP A 95 -3.50 7.60 26.70
CA ASP A 95 -3.50 6.75 27.89
C ASP A 95 -2.99 5.33 27.56
N HIS A 96 -2.82 4.52 28.61
CA HIS A 96 -2.29 3.16 28.48
C HIS A 96 -3.39 2.09 28.62
N THR A 97 -4.63 2.45 28.27
CA THR A 97 -5.73 1.48 28.23
C THR A 97 -5.61 0.54 27.03
N ALA A 98 -6.23 -0.64 27.10
CA ALA A 98 -6.22 -1.58 25.99
C ALA A 98 -6.74 -0.96 24.66
N PRO A 99 -7.83 -0.16 24.64
CA PRO A 99 -8.26 0.53 23.42
C PRO A 99 -7.23 1.52 22.86
N ALA A 100 -6.54 2.28 23.71
CA ALA A 100 -5.52 3.21 23.26
C ALA A 100 -4.31 2.50 22.64
N ILE A 101 -3.92 1.35 23.21
CA ILE A 101 -2.87 0.50 22.65
C ILE A 101 -3.24 -0.05 21.26
N GLU A 102 -4.51 -0.37 21.00
CA GLU A 102 -4.94 -0.75 19.65
C GLU A 102 -4.79 0.42 18.66
N TRP A 103 -5.09 1.65 19.07
CA TRP A 103 -4.83 2.84 18.26
C TRP A 103 -3.34 3.06 17.99
N VAL A 104 -2.47 2.85 19.00
CA VAL A 104 -1.01 2.87 18.81
C VAL A 104 -0.60 1.91 17.69
N LYS A 105 -1.10 0.66 17.70
CA LYS A 105 -0.78 -0.33 16.66
C LYS A 105 -1.23 0.13 15.28
N VAL A 106 -2.44 0.69 15.17
CA VAL A 106 -2.98 1.18 13.89
C VAL A 106 -2.14 2.31 13.33
N ILE A 107 -1.84 3.31 14.14
CA ILE A 107 -1.04 4.48 13.72
C ILE A 107 0.40 4.08 13.43
N PHE A 108 1.01 3.23 14.26
CA PHE A 108 2.39 2.81 14.05
C PHE A 108 2.56 1.95 12.79
N ARG A 109 1.60 1.05 12.51
CA ARG A 109 1.57 0.32 11.24
C ARG A 109 1.45 1.27 10.05
N TYR A 110 0.60 2.29 10.15
CA TYR A 110 0.48 3.30 9.10
C TYR A 110 1.80 4.03 8.84
N ILE A 111 2.54 4.42 9.90
CA ILE A 111 3.86 5.05 9.75
C ILE A 111 4.79 4.14 8.94
N LEU A 112 4.87 2.85 9.29
CA LEU A 112 5.73 1.88 8.60
C LEU A 112 5.31 1.61 7.15
N ASP A 113 4.02 1.65 6.84
CA ASP A 113 3.50 1.32 5.51
C ASP A 113 3.53 2.52 4.53
N VAL A 114 3.45 3.75 5.05
CA VAL A 114 3.20 4.95 4.23
C VAL A 114 4.37 5.94 4.24
N MET A 115 5.09 6.05 5.36
CA MET A 115 6.15 7.05 5.51
C MET A 115 7.48 6.50 5.01
N ASP A 116 8.27 7.34 4.35
CA ASP A 116 9.63 7.02 3.93
C ASP A 116 10.59 7.34 5.08
N ILE A 117 10.60 6.46 6.09
CA ILE A 117 11.42 6.60 7.29
C ILE A 117 12.30 5.38 7.47
N SER A 118 13.58 5.60 7.80
CA SER A 118 14.49 4.51 8.11
C SER A 118 14.20 3.90 9.48
N ALA A 119 14.59 2.64 9.67
CA ALA A 119 14.46 1.97 10.97
C ALA A 119 15.23 2.68 12.09
N GLU A 120 16.37 3.31 11.77
CA GLU A 120 17.18 4.06 12.72
C GLU A 120 16.49 5.36 13.16
N GLU A 121 15.96 6.14 12.22
CA GLU A 121 15.21 7.36 12.50
C GLU A 121 13.96 7.06 13.33
N LEU A 122 13.21 6.02 12.96
CA LEU A 122 12.02 5.61 13.70
C LEU A 122 12.38 5.12 15.12
N TYR A 123 13.47 4.37 15.26
CA TYR A 123 13.96 3.96 16.57
C TYR A 123 14.29 5.18 17.44
N ASN A 124 15.04 6.14 16.90
CA ASN A 124 15.41 7.36 17.61
C ASN A 124 14.17 8.16 18.07
N LEU A 125 13.17 8.32 17.21
CA LEU A 125 11.92 9.02 17.56
C LEU A 125 11.10 8.27 18.63
N THR A 126 11.11 6.94 18.61
CA THR A 126 10.33 6.12 19.55
C THR A 126 11.01 5.91 20.89
N THR A 127 12.30 6.26 21.03
CA THR A 127 13.04 6.09 22.31
C THR A 127 12.40 6.81 23.49
N SER A 128 11.74 7.96 23.23
CA SER A 128 11.06 8.78 24.23
C SER A 128 9.61 8.38 24.51
N LEU A 129 9.09 7.34 23.86
CA LEU A 129 7.73 6.87 24.11
C LEU A 129 7.62 6.22 25.50
N PRO A 130 6.44 6.33 26.16
CA PRO A 130 6.15 5.58 27.37
C PRO A 130 6.30 4.06 27.16
N GLU A 131 6.75 3.34 28.19
CA GLU A 131 7.12 1.92 28.10
C GLU A 131 6.02 1.02 27.47
N PRO A 132 4.72 1.14 27.85
CA PRO A 132 3.68 0.32 27.24
C PRO A 132 3.54 0.54 25.72
N THR A 133 3.66 1.80 25.28
CA THR A 133 3.61 2.18 23.87
C THR A 133 4.86 1.69 23.15
N LYS A 134 6.04 1.90 23.76
CA LYS A 134 7.34 1.51 23.21
C LYS A 134 7.43 0.01 22.98
N GLU A 135 7.06 -0.82 23.96
CA GLU A 135 7.07 -2.28 23.85
C GLU A 135 6.22 -2.75 22.66
N VAL A 136 5.01 -2.20 22.51
CA VAL A 136 4.09 -2.53 21.41
C VAL A 136 4.69 -2.12 20.06
N THR A 137 5.28 -0.92 19.96
CA THR A 137 5.91 -0.47 18.71
C THR A 137 7.12 -1.31 18.32
N MET A 138 7.96 -1.72 19.28
CA MET A 138 9.12 -2.58 19.05
C MET A 138 8.71 -3.99 18.61
N SER A 139 7.72 -4.59 19.27
CA SER A 139 7.18 -5.89 18.89
C SER A 139 6.59 -5.88 17.48
N LEU A 140 5.85 -4.82 17.14
CA LEU A 140 5.24 -4.67 15.83
C LEU A 140 6.30 -4.49 14.72
N ALA A 141 7.33 -3.66 14.97
CA ALA A 141 8.44 -3.48 14.04
C ALA A 141 9.17 -4.80 13.76
N GLU A 142 9.46 -5.58 14.80
CA GLU A 142 10.12 -6.89 14.65
C GLU A 142 9.26 -7.87 13.86
N LYS A 143 7.96 -7.93 14.15
CA LYS A 143 7.04 -8.81 13.41
C LYS A 143 6.96 -8.45 11.93
N ILE A 144 6.92 -7.16 11.60
CA ILE A 144 6.91 -6.67 10.21
C ILE A 144 8.24 -6.99 9.52
N ARG A 145 9.37 -6.78 10.20
CA ARG A 145 10.71 -7.12 9.69
C ARG A 145 10.82 -8.61 9.35
N LEU A 146 10.41 -9.48 10.29
CA LEU A 146 10.44 -10.94 10.08
C LEU A 146 9.56 -11.35 8.90
N LYS A 147 8.34 -10.80 8.81
CA LYS A 147 7.43 -11.06 7.69
C LYS A 147 8.03 -10.60 6.36
N GLY A 148 8.68 -9.44 6.31
CA GLY A 148 9.35 -8.94 5.12
C GLY A 148 10.51 -9.84 4.66
N ILE A 149 11.28 -10.39 5.60
CA ILE A 149 12.35 -11.34 5.31
C ILE A 149 11.78 -12.66 4.76
N GLU A 150 10.73 -13.18 5.39
CA GLU A 150 10.07 -14.42 4.95
C GLU A 150 9.48 -14.27 3.55
N GLU A 151 8.72 -13.21 3.29
CA GLU A 151 8.17 -12.91 1.96
C GLU A 151 9.29 -12.71 0.92
N GLY A 152 10.37 -12.02 1.29
CA GLY A 152 11.53 -11.82 0.43
C GLY A 152 12.25 -13.12 0.09
N PHE A 153 12.43 -14.00 1.08
CA PHE A 153 13.03 -15.31 0.90
C PHE A 153 12.19 -16.20 -0.02
N GLU A 154 10.88 -16.31 0.20
CA GLU A 154 10.00 -17.12 -0.64
C GLU A 154 9.94 -16.58 -2.07
N LYS A 155 9.79 -15.26 -2.27
CA LYS A 155 9.87 -14.65 -3.60
C LYS A 155 11.20 -14.92 -4.29
N GLY A 156 12.31 -14.79 -3.55
CA GLY A 156 13.66 -15.05 -4.06
C GLY A 156 13.88 -16.51 -4.44
N LYS A 157 13.37 -17.44 -3.63
CA LYS A 157 13.44 -18.89 -3.87
C LYS A 157 12.63 -19.28 -5.11
N THR A 158 11.38 -18.84 -5.23
CA THR A 158 10.53 -19.12 -6.40
C THR A 158 11.14 -18.53 -7.67
N LYS A 159 11.59 -17.27 -7.62
CA LYS A 159 12.26 -16.64 -8.77
C LYS A 159 13.54 -17.38 -9.17
N GLY A 160 14.38 -17.73 -8.20
CA GLY A 160 15.62 -18.48 -8.44
C GLY A 160 15.38 -19.87 -9.02
N LEU A 161 14.33 -20.57 -8.58
CA LEU A 161 13.92 -21.86 -9.13
C LEU A 161 13.50 -21.73 -10.60
N MET A 162 12.65 -20.74 -10.92
CA MET A 162 12.19 -20.48 -12.28
C MET A 162 13.34 -20.12 -13.22
N GLU A 163 14.20 -19.16 -12.82
CA GLU A 163 15.38 -18.79 -13.60
C GLU A 163 16.35 -19.97 -13.78
N GLY A 164 16.46 -20.84 -12.78
CA GLY A 164 17.22 -22.08 -12.85
C GLY A 164 16.67 -23.05 -13.90
N LYS A 165 15.37 -23.36 -13.84
CA LYS A 165 14.66 -24.22 -14.80
C LYS A 165 14.83 -23.69 -16.23
N VAL A 166 14.57 -22.41 -16.46
CA VAL A 166 14.74 -21.75 -17.77
C VAL A 166 16.19 -21.89 -18.27
N ARG A 167 17.18 -21.60 -17.44
CA ARG A 167 18.60 -21.68 -17.81
C ARG A 167 19.02 -23.10 -18.21
N VAL A 168 18.54 -24.11 -17.47
CA VAL A 168 18.83 -25.52 -17.77
C VAL A 168 18.15 -25.94 -19.07
N LEU A 169 16.86 -25.68 -19.21
CA LEU A 169 16.10 -25.99 -20.42
C LEU A 169 16.72 -25.36 -21.66
N ARG A 170 17.06 -24.07 -21.60
CA ARG A 170 17.75 -23.38 -22.69
C ARG A 170 19.01 -24.12 -23.13
N ARG A 171 19.84 -24.53 -22.15
CA ARG A 171 21.10 -25.25 -22.42
C ARG A 171 20.84 -26.64 -23.02
N LEU A 172 19.81 -27.35 -22.55
CA LEU A 172 19.43 -28.65 -23.08
C LEU A 172 18.86 -28.54 -24.50
N LEU A 173 18.05 -27.52 -24.79
CA LEU A 173 17.48 -27.27 -26.13
C LEU A 173 18.59 -26.99 -27.14
N SER A 174 19.52 -26.09 -26.80
CA SER A 174 20.72 -25.81 -27.60
C SER A 174 21.54 -27.09 -27.86
N LYS A 175 21.78 -27.89 -26.82
CA LYS A 175 22.55 -29.14 -26.91
C LYS A 175 21.86 -30.21 -27.78
N ARG A 176 20.55 -30.43 -27.59
CA ARG A 176 19.79 -31.50 -28.26
C ARG A 176 19.61 -31.21 -29.75
N PHE A 177 19.29 -29.97 -30.09
CA PHE A 177 19.00 -29.57 -31.47
C PHE A 177 20.19 -28.96 -32.21
N GLY A 178 21.36 -28.90 -31.57
CA GLY A 178 22.59 -28.39 -32.18
C GLY A 178 22.54 -26.89 -32.51
N LEU A 179 21.88 -26.10 -31.66
CA LEU A 179 21.67 -24.68 -31.86
C LEU A 179 22.61 -23.86 -30.97
N ASP A 180 23.43 -23.00 -31.56
CA ASP A 180 24.27 -22.05 -30.81
C ASP A 180 23.43 -20.91 -30.19
N ILE A 181 22.33 -20.55 -30.85
CA ILE A 181 21.40 -19.50 -30.43
C ILE A 181 19.97 -20.02 -30.60
N LEU A 182 19.15 -19.90 -29.56
CA LEU A 182 17.73 -20.23 -29.69
C LEU A 182 16.99 -19.14 -30.46
N PRO A 183 15.98 -19.51 -31.27
CA PRO A 183 15.07 -18.54 -31.88
C PRO A 183 14.44 -17.62 -30.83
N SER A 184 14.24 -16.35 -31.17
CA SER A 184 13.77 -15.32 -30.23
C SER A 184 12.39 -15.60 -29.64
N ASP A 185 11.50 -16.20 -30.43
CA ASP A 185 10.17 -16.66 -30.02
C ASP A 185 10.26 -17.74 -28.93
N ILE A 186 11.22 -18.65 -29.03
CA ILE A 186 11.46 -19.69 -28.02
C ILE A 186 12.03 -19.10 -26.72
N GLU A 187 12.97 -18.15 -26.82
CA GLU A 187 13.54 -17.51 -25.62
C GLU A 187 12.46 -16.72 -24.86
N ILE A 188 11.59 -15.99 -25.58
CA ILE A 188 10.44 -15.29 -24.98
C ILE A 188 9.49 -16.28 -24.31
N ARG A 189 9.20 -17.42 -24.97
CA ARG A 189 8.31 -18.43 -24.43
C ARG A 189 8.85 -19.08 -23.16
N LEU A 190 10.16 -19.36 -23.10
CA LEU A 190 10.80 -19.87 -21.88
C LEU A 190 10.78 -18.85 -20.73
N GLN A 191 11.01 -17.57 -21.02
CA GLN A 191 11.02 -16.53 -19.99
C GLN A 191 9.65 -16.26 -19.37
N ASN A 192 8.57 -16.45 -20.14
CA ASN A 192 7.20 -16.21 -19.69
C ASN A 192 6.46 -17.49 -19.27
N ALA A 193 7.11 -18.64 -19.36
CA ALA A 193 6.49 -19.92 -19.04
C ALA A 193 6.18 -20.05 -17.54
N THR A 194 5.09 -20.71 -17.19
CA THR A 194 4.81 -21.10 -15.81
C THR A 194 5.71 -22.25 -15.36
N GLU A 195 5.74 -22.51 -14.06
CA GLU A 195 6.55 -23.61 -13.51
C GLU A 195 6.16 -24.97 -14.13
N GLU A 196 4.87 -25.19 -14.28
CA GLU A 196 4.28 -26.40 -14.87
C GLU A 196 4.65 -26.54 -16.35
N GLU A 197 4.60 -25.44 -17.11
CA GLU A 197 5.00 -25.44 -18.52
C GLU A 197 6.48 -25.78 -18.68
N LEU A 198 7.35 -25.24 -17.82
CA LEU A 198 8.77 -25.58 -17.81
C LEU A 198 9.00 -27.06 -17.50
N ASP A 199 8.25 -27.65 -16.55
CA ASP A 199 8.37 -29.08 -16.24
C ASP A 199 7.92 -29.94 -17.43
N ILE A 200 6.83 -29.58 -18.10
CA ILE A 200 6.37 -30.26 -19.32
C ILE A 200 7.42 -30.17 -20.43
N TYR A 201 8.02 -28.99 -20.63
CA TYR A 201 9.10 -28.84 -21.61
C TYR A 201 10.31 -29.71 -21.24
N ALA A 202 10.63 -29.86 -19.95
CA ALA A 202 11.73 -30.68 -19.46
C ALA A 202 11.51 -32.18 -19.67
N GLU A 203 10.27 -32.64 -19.67
CA GLU A 203 9.93 -34.02 -20.03
C GLU A 203 9.96 -34.22 -21.55
N ARG A 204 9.27 -33.35 -22.29
CA ARG A 204 9.15 -33.46 -23.76
C ARG A 204 10.50 -33.37 -24.47
N ILE A 205 11.43 -32.56 -23.93
CA ILE A 205 12.78 -32.44 -24.49
C ILE A 205 13.53 -33.76 -24.49
N LEU A 206 13.11 -34.81 -23.78
CA LEU A 206 13.78 -36.12 -23.79
C LEU A 206 13.44 -36.93 -25.04
N GLU A 207 12.28 -36.71 -25.65
CA GLU A 207 11.75 -37.52 -26.75
C GLU A 207 11.55 -36.73 -28.05
N ALA A 208 11.30 -35.42 -27.96
CA ALA A 208 11.03 -34.55 -29.10
C ALA A 208 12.15 -34.52 -30.15
N LYS A 209 11.77 -34.59 -31.43
CA LYS A 209 12.65 -34.49 -32.60
C LYS A 209 12.82 -33.07 -33.11
N THR A 210 11.89 -32.18 -32.76
CA THR A 210 11.90 -30.76 -33.14
C THR A 210 11.57 -29.86 -31.95
N LEU A 211 11.85 -28.56 -32.08
CA LEU A 211 11.44 -27.56 -31.09
C LEU A 211 9.90 -27.51 -30.95
N ASP A 212 9.18 -27.60 -32.07
CA ASP A 212 7.71 -27.57 -32.07
C ASP A 212 7.10 -28.72 -31.25
N GLU A 213 7.72 -29.89 -31.24
CA GLU A 213 7.27 -31.02 -30.42
C GLU A 213 7.49 -30.77 -28.91
N VAL A 214 8.51 -30.01 -28.52
CA VAL A 214 8.70 -29.60 -27.12
C VAL A 214 7.64 -28.59 -26.71
N PHE A 215 7.42 -27.59 -27.57
CA PHE A 215 6.54 -26.45 -27.31
C PHE A 215 5.13 -26.63 -27.87
N GLY A 216 4.71 -27.87 -28.20
CA GLY A 216 3.36 -28.15 -28.69
C GLY A 216 2.28 -27.76 -27.68
N GLU A 217 1.02 -27.70 -28.10
CA GLU A 217 -0.08 -27.30 -27.21
C GLU A 217 -0.08 -28.11 -25.91
N ILE A 218 -0.25 -27.39 -24.80
CA ILE A 218 -0.40 -27.95 -23.47
C ILE A 218 -1.90 -28.15 -23.30
N ASN A 219 -2.42 -29.28 -23.77
CA ASN A 219 -3.81 -29.63 -23.53
C ASN A 219 -3.95 -29.93 -22.04
N ALA A 220 -4.68 -29.05 -21.34
CA ALA A 220 -5.12 -29.24 -19.95
C ALA A 220 -6.18 -30.35 -19.86
#